data_AF-A0A444UQM2-F1
#
_entry.id   AF-A0A444UQM2-F1
#
_cell.length_a   1.000
_cell.length_b   1.000
_cell.length_c   1.000
_cell.angle_alpha   90.00
_cell.angle_beta   90.00
_cell.angle_gamma   90.00
#
_symmetry.space_group_name_H-M   'P 1'
#
loop_
_entity.id
_entity.type
_entity.pdbx_description
1 polymer ?
#
loop_
_entity_poly.entity_id
_entity_poly.type
_entity_poly.pdbx_seq_one_letter_code
_entity_poly.pdbx_strand_id
1 'polypeptide(L)'
;MTQFKECVHCGSSRQFRLPSGAGLLCCERKKSALVIAAVFDRDVNCRRAASAAFQENVGRQGTFPHGIDILTTADYFTVGNRTYCFLNISQQGTFPHGIDILTTADYFTVGNRTYCFLNISVYIASFSEYTQPMIDHLVNMKINHWDGVIREQATKALHNLTPKAPEYMAETVLPKLLPLAVGVDLHTRHGAILACAEVTHALYKLALETNRPVTDFLKEASIEGLKGIHDKLFTKQQYRGFGGELMRPAVCSLIEKMSLSKMPYKNDPIIGARRLRKTTSISVMDVSFAEARRDALKATAQVCATVGVSLGGSPDSVVCEQNVPQIYSTLLECMRDYTTDSRGDVGSCSEAETLNWNAPSQAFPHITQLLGMPAYQYHTLLGLSVSVGGLTESTVRFSAQSLFDYLKTIQQDATAMNNFGCTLLQIFRDNVRNDRVSIPLLKMIDQMLSNGCFDIFAKEENHQFGMDLLALCKEEIRKSKDIQKLQSSIAVFCGLIQFQGDIRKKVLLQLLLLLCHPFPVIRKTTASQVYEMLLIYDDVIDLAVMEEVMTMLSDTNWEAELTTVRTQRNQLCELLGVQKPTLVVKHVDMGKTLKANLVAIAARTP
;
A
#
# COMPACT_ATOMS: atom_id res chain seq x y z
N MET A 1 -4.45 -24.35 -0.89
CA MET A 1 -3.48 -25.41 -0.46
C MET A 1 -4.13 -26.80 -0.34
N THR A 2 -5.41 -26.92 0.02
CA THR A 2 -6.12 -28.22 0.15
C THR A 2 -6.49 -28.86 -1.20
N GLN A 3 -6.85 -28.07 -2.23
CA GLN A 3 -7.12 -28.60 -3.58
C GLN A 3 -5.86 -29.04 -4.36
N PHE A 4 -4.65 -28.70 -3.88
CA PHE A 4 -3.41 -29.27 -4.41
C PHE A 4 -3.21 -30.72 -3.94
N LYS A 5 -3.90 -31.16 -2.88
CA LYS A 5 -3.81 -32.55 -2.38
C LYS A 5 -4.74 -33.51 -3.11
N GLU A 6 -5.87 -33.06 -3.63
CA GLU A 6 -6.86 -33.95 -4.27
C GLU A 6 -6.42 -34.45 -5.65
N CYS A 7 -5.61 -33.69 -6.40
CA CYS A 7 -4.98 -34.20 -7.63
C CYS A 7 -3.78 -35.15 -7.37
N VAL A 8 -3.26 -35.21 -6.14
CA VAL A 8 -2.05 -35.99 -5.79
C VAL A 8 -2.39 -37.41 -5.31
N HIS A 9 -3.66 -37.71 -5.00
CA HIS A 9 -4.06 -39.02 -4.47
C HIS A 9 -4.33 -40.11 -5.52
N CYS A 10 -4.09 -39.85 -6.81
CA CYS A 10 -4.17 -40.88 -7.87
C CYS A 10 -2.82 -41.61 -8.11
N GLY A 11 -1.85 -41.44 -7.21
CA GLY A 11 -0.47 -41.93 -7.35
C GLY A 11 -0.16 -43.30 -6.73
N SER A 12 -1.17 -44.15 -6.48
CA SER A 12 -0.95 -45.49 -5.93
C SER A 12 -0.58 -46.48 -7.05
N SER A 13 0.73 -46.61 -7.29
CA SER A 13 1.40 -47.87 -7.66
C SER A 13 0.64 -48.83 -8.60
N ARG A 14 0.59 -48.49 -9.90
CA ARG A 14 0.71 -49.42 -11.05
C ARG A 14 0.80 -48.59 -12.32
N GLN A 15 1.79 -48.86 -13.17
CA GLN A 15 1.97 -48.24 -14.47
C GLN A 15 0.68 -48.37 -15.31
N PHE A 16 -0.12 -47.31 -15.37
CA PHE A 16 -1.13 -47.14 -16.40
C PHE A 16 -0.62 -46.10 -17.40
N ARG A 17 -0.33 -46.54 -18.63
CA ARG A 17 -0.19 -45.63 -19.78
C ARG A 17 -1.52 -44.91 -19.94
N LEU A 18 -1.55 -43.62 -19.63
CA LEU A 18 -2.69 -42.77 -19.98
C LEU A 18 -2.83 -42.71 -21.51
N PRO A 19 -4.05 -42.75 -22.07
CA PRO A 19 -4.27 -42.62 -23.51
C PRO A 19 -3.72 -41.29 -24.01
N SER A 20 -3.21 -41.28 -25.24
CA SER A 20 -2.47 -40.21 -25.92
C SER A 20 -3.20 -38.86 -26.11
N GLY A 21 -4.38 -38.66 -25.52
CA GLY A 21 -5.11 -37.39 -25.47
C GLY A 21 -5.34 -36.79 -24.07
N ALA A 22 -5.22 -37.58 -23.00
CA ALA A 22 -5.49 -37.11 -21.63
C ALA A 22 -4.34 -36.23 -21.07
N GLY A 23 -3.12 -36.41 -21.57
CA GLY A 23 -1.95 -35.62 -21.20
C GLY A 23 -2.05 -34.16 -21.64
N LEU A 24 -2.54 -33.89 -22.86
CA LEU A 24 -2.68 -32.52 -23.38
C LEU A 24 -3.71 -31.70 -22.59
N LEU A 25 -4.89 -32.27 -22.30
CA LEU A 25 -5.95 -31.61 -21.50
C LEU A 25 -5.49 -31.30 -20.06
N CYS A 26 -4.67 -32.19 -19.46
CA CYS A 26 -4.08 -31.96 -18.13
C CYS A 26 -3.02 -30.85 -18.18
N CYS A 27 -2.25 -30.76 -19.26
CA CYS A 27 -1.25 -29.72 -19.45
C CYS A 27 -1.88 -28.34 -19.71
N GLU A 28 -2.94 -28.21 -20.51
CA GLU A 28 -3.63 -26.93 -20.72
C GLU A 28 -4.23 -26.36 -19.43
N ARG A 29 -4.90 -27.21 -18.63
CA ARG A 29 -5.43 -26.79 -17.32
C ARG A 29 -4.34 -26.32 -16.35
N LYS A 30 -3.15 -26.93 -16.39
CA LYS A 30 -1.99 -26.51 -15.59
C LYS A 30 -1.42 -25.16 -16.05
N LYS A 31 -1.44 -24.86 -17.35
CA LYS A 31 -0.95 -23.60 -17.91
C LYS A 31 -1.79 -22.40 -17.44
N SER A 32 -3.10 -22.49 -17.64
CA SER A 32 -4.02 -21.42 -17.23
C SER A 32 -4.04 -21.25 -15.71
N ALA A 33 -3.91 -22.33 -14.92
CA ALA A 33 -3.92 -22.26 -13.46
C ALA A 33 -2.78 -21.40 -12.87
N LEU A 34 -1.58 -21.44 -13.47
CA LEU A 34 -0.44 -20.66 -12.99
C LEU A 34 -0.63 -19.15 -13.25
N VAL A 35 -1.11 -18.81 -14.45
CA VAL A 35 -1.45 -17.44 -14.86
C VAL A 35 -2.61 -16.90 -14.00
N ILE A 36 -3.64 -17.72 -13.79
CA ILE A 36 -4.76 -17.42 -12.91
C ILE A 36 -4.29 -17.13 -11.48
N ALA A 37 -3.34 -17.91 -10.95
CA ALA A 37 -2.77 -17.68 -9.62
C ALA A 37 -1.93 -16.40 -9.56
N ALA A 38 -1.17 -16.07 -10.62
CA ALA A 38 -0.40 -14.84 -10.70
C ALA A 38 -1.28 -13.58 -10.68
N VAL A 39 -2.50 -13.67 -11.22
CA VAL A 39 -3.41 -12.52 -11.37
C VAL A 39 -4.43 -12.43 -10.23
N PHE A 40 -5.06 -13.54 -9.87
CA PHE A 40 -6.27 -13.53 -9.03
C PHE A 40 -6.06 -14.04 -7.60
N ASP A 41 -4.86 -14.47 -7.19
CA ASP A 41 -4.62 -14.87 -5.81
C ASP A 41 -4.73 -13.67 -4.85
N ARG A 42 -5.17 -13.92 -3.61
CA ARG A 42 -5.32 -12.89 -2.57
C ARG A 42 -3.96 -12.43 -2.06
N ASP A 43 -3.05 -13.37 -1.86
CA ASP A 43 -1.73 -13.12 -1.27
C ASP A 43 -0.74 -12.66 -2.34
N VAL A 44 -0.08 -11.54 -2.08
CA VAL A 44 0.94 -10.97 -2.97
C VAL A 44 2.13 -11.90 -3.17
N ASN A 45 2.52 -12.66 -2.14
CA ASN A 45 3.61 -13.61 -2.24
C ASN A 45 3.21 -14.82 -3.09
N CYS A 46 1.95 -15.23 -3.05
CA CYS A 46 1.43 -16.28 -3.92
C CYS A 46 1.37 -15.80 -5.38
N ARG A 47 0.93 -14.56 -5.65
CA ARG A 47 0.96 -13.96 -6.99
C ARG A 47 2.39 -13.86 -7.54
N ARG A 48 3.31 -13.37 -6.72
CA ARG A 48 4.74 -13.26 -7.05
C ARG A 48 5.40 -14.62 -7.27
N ALA A 49 5.11 -15.61 -6.44
CA ALA A 49 5.62 -16.96 -6.60
C ALA A 49 5.06 -17.63 -7.87
N ALA A 50 3.79 -17.40 -8.20
CA ALA A 50 3.18 -17.89 -9.43
C ALA A 50 3.76 -17.20 -10.68
N SER A 51 3.98 -15.88 -10.64
CA SER A 51 4.65 -15.13 -11.71
C SER A 51 6.11 -15.58 -11.89
N ALA A 52 6.87 -15.75 -10.81
CA ALA A 52 8.23 -16.28 -10.87
C ALA A 52 8.29 -17.74 -11.39
N ALA A 53 7.34 -18.58 -10.97
CA ALA A 53 7.21 -19.92 -11.52
C ALA A 53 6.87 -19.89 -13.02
N PHE A 54 6.02 -18.95 -13.46
CA PHE A 54 5.68 -18.76 -14.87
C PHE A 54 6.91 -18.29 -15.65
N GLN A 55 7.68 -17.36 -15.10
CA GLN A 55 8.91 -16.81 -15.67
C GLN A 55 9.97 -17.86 -15.91
N GLU A 56 10.21 -18.72 -14.93
CA GLU A 56 11.17 -19.81 -15.08
C GLU A 56 10.73 -20.82 -16.14
N ASN A 57 9.43 -21.14 -16.21
CA ASN A 57 8.92 -22.08 -17.19
C ASN A 57 9.04 -21.53 -18.62
N VAL A 58 8.70 -20.26 -18.85
CA VAL A 58 8.84 -19.63 -20.17
C VAL A 58 10.32 -19.41 -20.53
N GLY A 59 11.16 -19.03 -19.55
CA GLY A 59 12.59 -18.77 -19.76
C GLY A 59 13.44 -20.02 -20.03
N ARG A 60 13.11 -21.16 -19.41
CA ARG A 60 13.89 -22.41 -19.59
C ARG A 60 13.35 -23.35 -20.67
N GLN A 61 12.06 -23.28 -21.03
CA GLN A 61 11.43 -24.20 -22.00
C GLN A 61 11.37 -23.65 -23.44
N GLY A 62 11.73 -22.38 -23.66
CA GLY A 62 12.26 -21.79 -24.90
C GLY A 62 11.51 -21.99 -26.23
N THR A 63 11.17 -20.90 -26.90
CA THR A 63 11.27 -20.81 -28.39
C THR A 63 11.34 -19.35 -28.84
N PHE A 64 12.47 -18.67 -28.61
CA PHE A 64 12.84 -17.44 -29.34
C PHE A 64 14.36 -17.36 -29.51
N PRO A 65 14.89 -17.05 -30.72
CA PRO A 65 16.30 -16.70 -30.88
C PRO A 65 16.60 -15.45 -30.03
N HIS A 66 17.69 -15.47 -29.26
CA HIS A 66 18.13 -14.42 -28.31
C HIS A 66 17.34 -14.27 -26.99
N GLY A 67 16.52 -15.25 -26.60
CA GLY A 67 15.74 -15.18 -25.34
C GLY A 67 16.58 -15.12 -24.04
N ILE A 68 17.80 -15.66 -24.04
CA ILE A 68 18.71 -15.62 -22.88
C ILE A 68 19.26 -14.20 -22.67
N ASP A 69 19.56 -13.46 -23.74
CA ASP A 69 20.15 -12.11 -23.65
C ASP A 69 19.13 -11.08 -23.11
N ILE A 70 17.84 -11.28 -23.38
CA ILE A 70 16.74 -10.44 -22.86
C ILE A 70 16.43 -10.77 -21.39
N LEU A 71 16.47 -12.05 -21.00
CA LEU A 71 16.30 -12.51 -19.61
C LEU A 71 17.41 -12.01 -18.68
N THR A 72 18.60 -11.76 -19.22
CA THR A 72 19.75 -11.25 -18.46
C THR A 72 19.65 -9.73 -18.21
N THR A 73 18.73 -9.03 -18.88
CA THR A 73 18.47 -7.59 -18.68
C THR A 73 17.30 -7.34 -17.71
N ALA A 74 16.46 -8.36 -17.46
CA ALA A 74 15.37 -8.35 -16.49
C ALA A 74 15.86 -8.94 -15.15
N ASP A 75 16.56 -8.11 -14.39
CA ASP A 75 17.42 -8.51 -13.27
C ASP A 75 16.69 -9.14 -12.07
N TYR A 76 16.57 -10.48 -12.12
CA TYR A 76 17.05 -11.51 -11.19
C TYR A 76 17.27 -11.27 -9.67
N PHE A 77 17.35 -10.05 -9.13
CA PHE A 77 17.85 -9.88 -7.75
C PHE A 77 16.88 -10.13 -6.58
N THR A 78 15.61 -10.51 -6.79
CA THR A 78 14.67 -10.71 -5.66
C THR A 78 13.72 -11.91 -5.81
N VAL A 79 14.24 -13.12 -6.04
CA VAL A 79 13.42 -14.34 -5.86
C VAL A 79 14.07 -15.28 -4.85
N GLY A 80 13.66 -15.11 -3.59
CA GLY A 80 14.02 -15.99 -2.49
C GLY A 80 13.42 -17.40 -2.64
N ASN A 81 14.30 -18.35 -2.93
CA ASN A 81 14.31 -19.77 -2.53
C ASN A 81 12.97 -20.55 -2.56
N ARG A 82 12.81 -21.47 -3.54
CA ARG A 82 11.89 -22.62 -3.44
C ARG A 82 12.20 -23.77 -4.40
N THR A 83 13.35 -24.43 -4.20
CA THR A 83 13.94 -25.49 -5.05
C THR A 83 13.06 -26.74 -5.30
N TYR A 84 11.97 -26.94 -4.56
CA TYR A 84 11.18 -28.18 -4.65
C TYR A 84 10.05 -28.15 -5.72
N CYS A 85 9.51 -26.98 -6.08
CA CYS A 85 8.46 -26.90 -7.12
C CYS A 85 9.01 -26.97 -8.56
N PHE A 86 10.28 -26.61 -8.75
CA PHE A 86 10.87 -26.36 -10.07
C PHE A 86 11.30 -27.62 -10.83
N LEU A 87 11.68 -28.69 -10.12
CA LEU A 87 12.29 -29.87 -10.76
C LEU A 87 11.28 -30.96 -11.16
N ASN A 88 10.13 -31.05 -10.49
CA ASN A 88 9.18 -32.15 -10.71
C ASN A 88 7.89 -31.75 -11.46
N ILE A 89 7.56 -30.47 -11.57
CA ILE A 89 6.27 -30.01 -12.15
C ILE A 89 6.42 -29.47 -13.59
N SER A 90 7.63 -29.05 -14.00
CA SER A 90 7.92 -28.26 -15.20
C SER A 90 8.20 -29.04 -16.49
N GLN A 91 8.19 -30.38 -16.46
CA GLN A 91 8.76 -31.17 -17.55
C GLN A 91 7.97 -31.20 -18.89
N GLN A 92 6.79 -30.57 -19.03
CA GLN A 92 5.94 -30.78 -20.24
C GLN A 92 5.03 -29.61 -20.69
N GLY A 93 5.44 -28.34 -20.70
CA GLY A 93 4.53 -27.26 -21.10
C GLY A 93 5.11 -26.08 -21.88
N THR A 94 4.83 -26.00 -23.18
CA THR A 94 4.87 -24.75 -23.97
C THR A 94 3.67 -23.86 -23.60
N PHE A 95 3.91 -22.63 -23.14
CA PHE A 95 2.86 -21.66 -22.81
C PHE A 95 2.59 -20.73 -24.00
N PRO A 96 1.38 -20.76 -24.61
CA PRO A 96 1.01 -19.81 -25.65
C PRO A 96 1.15 -18.37 -25.13
N HIS A 97 1.79 -17.50 -25.92
CA HIS A 97 2.02 -16.08 -25.59
C HIS A 97 2.80 -15.82 -24.28
N GLY A 98 3.63 -16.77 -23.85
CA GLY A 98 4.33 -16.71 -22.56
C GLY A 98 5.19 -15.47 -22.34
N ILE A 99 5.90 -14.98 -23.37
CA ILE A 99 6.75 -13.78 -23.27
C ILE A 99 5.93 -12.51 -23.09
N ASP A 100 4.85 -12.35 -23.86
CA ASP A 100 3.99 -11.18 -23.79
C ASP A 100 3.29 -11.09 -22.42
N ILE A 101 2.82 -12.25 -21.93
CA ILE A 101 2.23 -12.38 -20.60
C ILE A 101 3.27 -12.09 -19.52
N LEU A 102 4.52 -12.55 -19.66
CA LEU A 102 5.57 -12.28 -18.70
C LEU A 102 5.95 -10.80 -18.60
N THR A 103 6.09 -10.16 -19.74
CA THR A 103 6.49 -8.76 -19.83
C THR A 103 5.44 -7.86 -19.17
N THR A 104 4.16 -8.24 -19.27
CA THR A 104 3.05 -7.47 -18.72
C THR A 104 2.69 -7.86 -17.27
N ALA A 105 2.88 -9.12 -16.89
CA ALA A 105 2.59 -9.66 -15.55
C ALA A 105 3.88 -9.91 -14.74
N ASP A 106 4.78 -8.94 -14.76
CA ASP A 106 6.04 -8.97 -14.01
C ASP A 106 5.83 -8.95 -12.49
N TYR A 107 6.88 -9.26 -11.74
CA TYR A 107 6.90 -9.35 -10.28
C TYR A 107 6.38 -8.10 -9.54
N PHE A 108 6.66 -6.91 -10.07
CA PHE A 108 6.23 -5.64 -9.48
C PHE A 108 4.75 -5.36 -9.81
N THR A 109 4.37 -5.59 -11.06
CA THR A 109 3.04 -5.34 -11.58
C THR A 109 1.98 -6.28 -10.97
N VAL A 110 2.35 -7.55 -10.69
CA VAL A 110 1.48 -8.48 -9.93
C VAL A 110 1.36 -8.14 -8.43
N GLY A 111 2.11 -7.15 -7.95
CA GLY A 111 2.02 -6.63 -6.59
C GLY A 111 0.67 -5.98 -6.31
N ASN A 112 0.14 -5.22 -7.26
CA ASN A 112 -1.10 -4.44 -7.11
C ASN A 112 -2.34 -5.26 -7.49
N ARG A 113 -3.09 -5.74 -6.47
CA ARG A 113 -4.28 -6.58 -6.66
C ARG A 113 -5.33 -5.95 -7.57
N THR A 114 -5.63 -4.67 -7.40
CA THR A 114 -6.64 -3.98 -8.22
C THR A 114 -6.22 -3.95 -9.68
N TYR A 115 -4.95 -3.61 -9.94
CA TYR A 115 -4.39 -3.59 -11.28
C TYR A 115 -4.36 -5.00 -11.91
N CYS A 116 -4.05 -6.04 -11.13
CA CYS A 116 -4.13 -7.42 -11.60
C CYS A 116 -5.54 -7.79 -12.07
N PHE A 117 -6.53 -7.53 -11.22
CA PHE A 117 -7.92 -7.90 -11.50
C PHE A 117 -8.52 -7.12 -12.67
N LEU A 118 -8.19 -5.83 -12.81
CA LEU A 118 -8.89 -4.95 -13.77
C LEU A 118 -8.13 -4.70 -15.07
N ASN A 119 -6.80 -4.83 -15.08
CA ASN A 119 -5.96 -4.46 -16.23
C ASN A 119 -5.18 -5.66 -16.76
N ILE A 120 -4.37 -6.32 -15.92
CA ILE A 120 -3.56 -7.47 -16.35
C ILE A 120 -4.48 -8.60 -16.83
N SER A 121 -5.58 -8.83 -16.10
CA SER A 121 -6.53 -9.88 -16.48
C SER A 121 -7.11 -9.71 -17.89
N VAL A 122 -7.42 -8.46 -18.26
CA VAL A 122 -8.00 -8.09 -19.55
C VAL A 122 -6.98 -8.21 -20.66
N TYR A 123 -5.73 -7.84 -20.39
CA TYR A 123 -4.62 -8.03 -21.32
C TYR A 123 -4.41 -9.52 -21.61
N ILE A 124 -4.31 -10.36 -20.59
CA ILE A 124 -4.10 -11.81 -20.77
C ILE A 124 -5.31 -12.46 -21.46
N ALA A 125 -6.53 -12.03 -21.13
CA ALA A 125 -7.73 -12.51 -21.78
C ALA A 125 -7.89 -12.01 -23.23
N SER A 126 -6.99 -11.16 -23.74
CA SER A 126 -6.91 -10.87 -25.18
C SER A 126 -6.41 -12.07 -25.99
N PHE A 127 -5.71 -13.01 -25.33
CA PHE A 127 -5.34 -14.30 -25.89
C PHE A 127 -6.48 -15.30 -25.67
N SER A 128 -7.00 -15.85 -26.77
CA SER A 128 -8.22 -16.69 -26.79
C SER A 128 -8.18 -17.90 -25.86
N GLU A 129 -6.98 -18.45 -25.65
CA GLU A 129 -6.69 -19.63 -24.84
C GLU A 129 -6.87 -19.38 -23.34
N TYR A 130 -6.80 -18.11 -22.91
CA TYR A 130 -6.91 -17.73 -21.51
C TYR A 130 -8.24 -17.03 -21.19
N THR A 131 -8.98 -16.55 -22.19
CA THR A 131 -10.24 -15.82 -22.00
C THR A 131 -11.28 -16.62 -21.19
N GLN A 132 -11.69 -17.81 -21.67
CA GLN A 132 -12.70 -18.61 -20.98
C GLN A 132 -12.23 -19.13 -19.61
N PRO A 133 -11.00 -19.70 -19.45
CA PRO A 133 -10.51 -20.15 -18.16
C PRO A 133 -10.47 -19.05 -17.08
N MET A 134 -10.16 -17.81 -17.47
CA MET A 134 -10.15 -16.68 -16.55
C MET A 134 -11.56 -16.29 -16.10
N ILE A 135 -12.51 -16.23 -17.03
CA ILE A 135 -13.93 -15.98 -16.72
C ILE A 135 -14.46 -17.07 -15.78
N ASP A 136 -14.20 -18.34 -16.09
CA ASP A 136 -14.62 -19.47 -15.27
C ASP A 136 -14.00 -19.44 -13.88
N HIS A 137 -12.74 -19.04 -13.76
CA HIS A 137 -12.12 -18.91 -12.44
C HIS A 137 -12.78 -17.82 -11.60
N LEU A 138 -13.08 -16.66 -12.19
CA LEU A 138 -13.78 -15.59 -11.50
C LEU A 138 -15.15 -16.06 -11.01
N VAL A 139 -15.93 -16.71 -11.88
CA VAL A 139 -17.29 -17.19 -11.59
C VAL A 139 -17.32 -18.37 -10.61
N ASN A 140 -16.36 -19.29 -10.67
CA ASN A 140 -16.40 -20.49 -9.83
C ASN A 140 -15.68 -20.31 -8.48
N MET A 141 -14.68 -19.43 -8.41
CA MET A 141 -13.76 -19.35 -7.27
C MET A 141 -13.67 -17.97 -6.61
N LYS A 142 -14.06 -16.88 -7.28
CA LYS A 142 -13.86 -15.52 -6.76
C LYS A 142 -15.15 -14.82 -6.36
N ILE A 143 -16.25 -15.01 -7.09
CA ILE A 143 -17.55 -14.44 -6.69
C ILE A 143 -18.11 -15.06 -5.40
N ASN A 144 -17.68 -16.25 -5.01
CA ASN A 144 -18.06 -16.93 -3.76
C ASN A 144 -17.01 -16.77 -2.65
N HIS A 145 -15.99 -15.94 -2.86
CA HIS A 145 -14.92 -15.74 -1.88
C HIS A 145 -15.47 -15.07 -0.60
N TRP A 146 -14.93 -15.43 0.57
CA TRP A 146 -15.39 -14.90 1.87
C TRP A 146 -15.12 -13.39 2.02
N ASP A 147 -13.99 -12.91 1.50
CA ASP A 147 -13.59 -11.50 1.46
C ASP A 147 -14.44 -10.71 0.43
N GLY A 148 -15.20 -9.71 0.90
CA GLY A 148 -16.11 -8.91 0.07
C GLY A 148 -15.41 -8.09 -1.00
N VAL A 149 -14.22 -7.56 -0.71
CA VAL A 149 -13.45 -6.74 -1.67
C VAL A 149 -13.01 -7.58 -2.88
N ILE A 150 -12.68 -8.86 -2.65
CA ILE A 150 -12.33 -9.78 -3.74
C ILE A 150 -13.54 -10.08 -4.61
N ARG A 151 -14.74 -10.22 -4.02
CA ARG A 151 -15.97 -10.41 -4.79
C ARG A 151 -16.23 -9.20 -5.69
N GLU A 152 -16.12 -7.98 -5.16
CA GLU A 152 -16.31 -6.75 -5.95
C GLU A 152 -15.26 -6.57 -7.06
N GLN A 153 -13.99 -6.87 -6.78
CA GLN A 153 -12.95 -6.81 -7.80
C GLN A 153 -13.15 -7.87 -8.88
N ALA A 154 -13.63 -9.06 -8.50
CA ALA A 154 -13.96 -10.12 -9.45
C ALA A 154 -15.12 -9.73 -10.39
N THR A 155 -16.16 -9.07 -9.87
CA THR A 155 -17.32 -8.67 -10.69
C THR A 155 -16.98 -7.52 -11.63
N LYS A 156 -16.16 -6.56 -11.18
CA LYS A 156 -15.59 -5.50 -12.04
C LYS A 156 -14.63 -6.07 -13.09
N ALA A 157 -13.86 -7.11 -12.76
CA ALA A 157 -13.05 -7.81 -13.75
C ALA A 157 -13.95 -8.51 -14.80
N LEU A 158 -15.04 -9.15 -14.40
CA LEU A 158 -16.03 -9.72 -15.32
C LEU A 158 -16.63 -8.66 -16.25
N HIS A 159 -16.92 -7.45 -15.77
CA HIS A 159 -17.34 -6.32 -16.61
C HIS A 159 -16.34 -6.09 -17.75
N ASN A 160 -15.06 -5.92 -17.42
CA ASN A 160 -14.02 -5.61 -18.40
C ASN A 160 -13.70 -6.78 -19.35
N LEU A 161 -13.93 -8.02 -18.91
CA LEU A 161 -13.72 -9.23 -19.71
C LEU A 161 -14.91 -9.53 -20.64
N THR A 162 -16.09 -8.98 -20.36
CA THR A 162 -17.30 -9.25 -21.15
C THR A 162 -17.14 -8.90 -22.64
N PRO A 163 -16.52 -7.77 -23.04
CA PRO A 163 -16.25 -7.47 -24.45
C PRO A 163 -15.35 -8.50 -25.17
N LYS A 164 -14.59 -9.32 -24.45
CA LYS A 164 -13.69 -10.33 -25.04
C LYS A 164 -14.41 -11.65 -25.36
N ALA A 165 -15.53 -11.94 -24.69
CA ALA A 165 -16.32 -13.15 -24.93
C ALA A 165 -17.82 -12.90 -24.64
N PRO A 166 -18.49 -12.03 -25.43
CA PRO A 166 -19.84 -11.58 -25.11
C PRO A 166 -20.88 -12.70 -25.24
N GLU A 167 -20.75 -13.60 -26.22
CA GLU A 167 -21.66 -14.75 -26.39
C GLU A 167 -21.52 -15.73 -25.22
N TYR A 168 -20.28 -16.01 -24.78
CA TYR A 168 -20.04 -16.88 -23.62
C TYR A 168 -20.63 -16.30 -22.33
N MET A 169 -20.47 -14.98 -22.13
CA MET A 169 -21.06 -14.28 -21.00
C MET A 169 -22.59 -14.33 -21.00
N ALA A 170 -23.20 -14.12 -22.16
CA ALA A 170 -24.64 -14.10 -22.34
C ALA A 170 -25.30 -15.48 -22.22
N GLU A 171 -24.71 -16.51 -22.84
CA GLU A 171 -25.35 -17.83 -22.99
C GLU A 171 -24.96 -18.83 -21.90
N THR A 172 -23.80 -18.66 -21.28
CA THR A 172 -23.29 -19.61 -20.28
C THR A 172 -23.17 -18.97 -18.89
N VAL A 173 -22.49 -17.82 -18.79
CA VAL A 173 -22.18 -17.22 -17.49
C VAL A 173 -23.43 -16.62 -16.83
N LEU A 174 -24.17 -15.78 -17.53
CA LEU A 174 -25.34 -15.10 -16.97
C LEU A 174 -26.43 -16.10 -16.52
N PRO A 175 -26.82 -17.12 -17.33
CA PRO A 175 -27.77 -18.15 -16.89
C PRO A 175 -27.29 -18.95 -15.67
N LYS A 176 -25.98 -19.14 -15.52
CA LYS A 176 -25.38 -19.79 -14.35
C LYS A 176 -25.40 -18.91 -13.10
N LEU A 177 -25.24 -17.60 -13.23
CA LEU A 177 -25.24 -16.65 -12.12
C LEU A 177 -26.64 -16.41 -11.53
N LEU A 178 -27.69 -16.39 -12.36
CA LEU A 178 -29.07 -16.13 -11.94
C LEU A 178 -29.59 -17.03 -10.79
N PRO A 179 -29.44 -18.37 -10.82
CA PRO A 179 -29.84 -19.22 -9.71
C PRO A 179 -28.96 -19.02 -8.46
N LEU A 180 -27.68 -18.69 -8.64
CA LEU A 180 -26.77 -18.38 -7.54
C LEU A 180 -27.15 -17.08 -6.82
N ALA A 181 -27.64 -16.08 -7.56
CA ALA A 181 -28.12 -14.80 -7.03
C ALA A 181 -29.37 -14.91 -6.13
N VAL A 182 -30.07 -16.05 -6.14
CA VAL A 182 -31.23 -16.34 -5.27
C VAL A 182 -31.02 -17.57 -4.38
N GLY A 183 -29.77 -18.04 -4.31
CA GLY A 183 -29.34 -19.21 -3.56
C GLY A 183 -29.34 -19.01 -2.04
N VAL A 184 -28.96 -20.06 -1.32
CA VAL A 184 -28.92 -20.06 0.16
C VAL A 184 -27.64 -19.42 0.69
N ASP A 185 -26.50 -19.71 0.06
CA ASP A 185 -25.18 -19.23 0.49
C ASP A 185 -25.03 -17.70 0.34
N LEU A 186 -24.64 -17.03 1.42
CA LEU A 186 -24.59 -15.56 1.49
C LEU A 186 -23.52 -14.96 0.57
N HIS A 187 -22.30 -15.52 0.58
CA HIS A 187 -21.17 -14.97 -0.17
C HIS A 187 -21.34 -15.19 -1.67
N THR A 188 -21.74 -16.39 -2.06
CA THR A 188 -22.06 -16.74 -3.45
C THR A 188 -23.22 -15.89 -3.97
N ARG A 189 -24.27 -15.70 -3.15
CA ARG A 189 -25.40 -14.83 -3.51
C ARG A 189 -24.98 -13.39 -3.72
N HIS A 190 -24.19 -12.82 -2.80
CA HIS A 190 -23.65 -11.47 -2.92
C HIS A 190 -22.87 -11.28 -4.22
N GLY A 191 -21.88 -12.14 -4.47
CA GLY A 191 -21.04 -12.03 -5.67
C GLY A 191 -21.80 -12.30 -6.96
N ALA A 192 -22.78 -13.21 -6.95
CA ALA A 192 -23.62 -13.47 -8.11
C ALA A 192 -24.53 -12.29 -8.47
N ILE A 193 -25.13 -11.60 -7.48
CA ILE A 193 -25.94 -10.39 -7.73
C ILE A 193 -25.10 -9.29 -8.38
N LEU A 194 -23.90 -9.03 -7.83
CA LEU A 194 -22.97 -8.05 -8.38
C LEU A 194 -22.45 -8.46 -9.76
N ALA A 195 -22.15 -9.75 -9.99
CA ALA A 195 -21.73 -10.26 -11.28
C ALA A 195 -22.83 -10.10 -12.34
N CYS A 196 -24.07 -10.42 -11.99
CA CYS A 196 -25.24 -10.19 -12.83
C CYS A 196 -25.36 -8.70 -13.22
N ALA A 197 -25.18 -7.78 -12.27
CA ALA A 197 -25.22 -6.35 -12.53
C ALA A 197 -24.15 -5.90 -13.54
N GLU A 198 -22.90 -6.29 -13.28
CA GLU A 198 -21.73 -5.85 -14.05
C GLU A 198 -21.69 -6.46 -15.46
N VAL A 199 -21.98 -7.75 -15.61
CA VAL A 199 -22.03 -8.43 -16.92
C VAL A 199 -23.17 -7.86 -17.77
N THR A 200 -24.34 -7.65 -17.18
CA THR A 200 -25.50 -7.07 -17.88
C THR A 200 -25.18 -5.67 -18.42
N HIS A 201 -24.53 -4.84 -17.61
CA HIS A 201 -24.12 -3.49 -18.01
C HIS A 201 -23.05 -3.50 -19.10
N ALA A 202 -22.08 -4.41 -19.03
CA ALA A 202 -21.06 -4.55 -20.07
C ALA A 202 -21.66 -5.01 -21.41
N LEU A 203 -22.56 -6.00 -21.40
CA LEU A 203 -23.26 -6.47 -22.61
C LEU A 203 -24.08 -5.35 -23.25
N TYR A 204 -24.76 -4.54 -22.44
CA TYR A 204 -25.47 -3.37 -22.95
C TYR A 204 -24.54 -2.34 -23.59
N LYS A 205 -23.44 -2.01 -22.91
CA LYS A 205 -22.45 -1.04 -23.42
C LYS A 205 -21.89 -1.52 -24.77
N LEU A 206 -21.57 -2.80 -24.88
CA LEU A 206 -21.12 -3.41 -26.12
C LEU A 206 -22.19 -3.37 -27.22
N ALA A 207 -23.46 -3.64 -26.89
CA ALA A 207 -24.56 -3.55 -27.84
C ALA A 207 -24.71 -2.12 -28.41
N LEU A 208 -24.55 -1.10 -27.55
CA LEU A 208 -24.56 0.30 -27.95
C LEU A 208 -23.36 0.66 -28.85
N GLU A 209 -22.16 0.22 -28.50
CA GLU A 209 -20.94 0.45 -29.29
C GLU A 209 -20.98 -0.25 -30.66
N THR A 210 -21.60 -1.43 -30.74
CA THR A 210 -21.74 -2.22 -31.96
C THR A 210 -23.02 -1.91 -32.75
N ASN A 211 -23.84 -0.96 -32.27
CA ASN A 211 -25.14 -0.58 -32.85
C ASN A 211 -26.10 -1.76 -33.06
N ARG A 212 -26.01 -2.79 -32.20
CA ARG A 212 -26.89 -3.97 -32.19
C ARG A 212 -27.98 -3.80 -31.13
N PRO A 213 -29.18 -4.36 -31.34
CA PRO A 213 -30.20 -4.33 -30.31
C PRO A 213 -29.77 -5.18 -29.11
N VAL A 214 -30.03 -4.70 -27.90
CA VAL A 214 -29.65 -5.36 -26.63
C VAL A 214 -30.20 -6.79 -26.52
N THR A 215 -31.33 -7.05 -27.19
CA THR A 215 -31.99 -8.36 -27.28
C THR A 215 -31.16 -9.42 -27.99
N ASP A 216 -30.15 -9.03 -28.78
CA ASP A 216 -29.23 -9.98 -29.42
C ASP A 216 -28.35 -10.69 -28.39
N PHE A 217 -27.99 -9.99 -27.30
CA PHE A 217 -27.14 -10.53 -26.24
C PHE A 217 -27.96 -10.97 -25.03
N LEU A 218 -29.04 -10.26 -24.69
CA LEU A 218 -29.84 -10.56 -23.52
C LEU A 218 -31.19 -11.15 -23.90
N LYS A 219 -31.29 -12.48 -23.76
CA LYS A 219 -32.54 -13.23 -23.95
C LYS A 219 -33.56 -12.86 -22.88
N GLU A 220 -34.84 -12.95 -23.22
CA GLU A 220 -35.98 -12.59 -22.36
C GLU A 220 -35.95 -13.31 -21.00
N ALA A 221 -35.61 -14.61 -20.99
CA ALA A 221 -35.46 -15.39 -19.77
C ALA A 221 -34.39 -14.83 -18.79
N SER A 222 -33.30 -14.28 -19.33
CA SER A 222 -32.25 -13.65 -18.50
C SER A 222 -32.74 -12.34 -17.90
N ILE A 223 -33.51 -11.56 -18.67
CA ILE A 223 -34.11 -10.30 -18.22
C ILE A 223 -35.13 -10.56 -17.12
N GLU A 224 -36.02 -11.53 -17.28
CA GLU A 224 -36.97 -11.95 -16.25
C GLU A 224 -36.26 -12.46 -14.99
N GLY A 225 -35.18 -13.23 -15.17
CA GLY A 225 -34.33 -13.70 -14.10
C GLY A 225 -33.78 -12.54 -13.26
N LEU A 226 -33.20 -11.53 -13.91
CA LEU A 226 -32.66 -10.33 -13.26
C LEU A 226 -33.74 -9.55 -12.52
N LYS A 227 -34.91 -9.34 -13.14
CA LYS A 227 -36.07 -8.67 -12.54
C LYS A 227 -36.57 -9.39 -11.28
N GLY A 228 -36.55 -10.72 -11.30
CA GLY A 228 -37.04 -11.58 -10.23
C GLY A 228 -36.10 -11.71 -9.03
N ILE A 229 -34.84 -11.25 -9.11
CA ILE A 229 -33.87 -11.34 -7.99
C ILE A 229 -34.42 -10.61 -6.76
N HIS A 230 -34.82 -9.34 -6.90
CA HIS A 230 -35.33 -8.54 -5.77
C HIS A 230 -36.56 -9.19 -5.12
N ASP A 231 -37.56 -9.57 -5.92
CA ASP A 231 -38.82 -10.12 -5.41
C ASP A 231 -38.61 -11.45 -4.67
N LYS A 232 -37.70 -12.29 -5.18
CA LYS A 232 -37.32 -13.57 -4.54
C LYS A 232 -36.57 -13.35 -3.23
N LEU A 233 -35.64 -12.39 -3.17
CA LEU A 233 -34.91 -12.04 -1.93
C LEU A 233 -35.86 -11.45 -0.87
N PHE A 234 -36.80 -10.60 -1.31
CA PHE A 234 -37.78 -9.97 -0.44
C PHE A 234 -38.75 -11.00 0.17
N THR A 235 -39.32 -11.87 -0.66
CA THR A 235 -40.27 -12.91 -0.21
C THR A 235 -39.62 -13.87 0.77
N LYS A 236 -38.32 -14.17 0.57
CA LYS A 236 -37.53 -15.01 1.49
C LYS A 236 -37.01 -14.26 2.72
N GLN A 237 -37.37 -12.99 2.93
CA GLN A 237 -36.91 -12.13 4.03
C GLN A 237 -35.38 -12.03 4.16
N GLN A 238 -34.65 -12.12 3.04
CA GLN A 238 -33.17 -12.16 3.05
C GLN A 238 -32.49 -10.78 3.22
N TYR A 239 -33.28 -9.73 3.51
CA TYR A 239 -32.80 -8.37 3.78
C TYR A 239 -32.67 -8.04 5.28
N ARG A 240 -32.86 -9.03 6.17
CA ARG A 240 -32.80 -8.86 7.63
C ARG A 240 -31.45 -9.33 8.20
N GLY A 241 -31.00 -8.69 9.28
CA GLY A 241 -29.78 -9.03 10.01
C GLY A 241 -28.50 -8.86 9.18
N PHE A 242 -27.42 -9.53 9.59
CA PHE A 242 -26.09 -9.46 8.95
C PHE A 242 -26.10 -9.81 7.45
N GLY A 243 -26.98 -10.72 7.01
CA GLY A 243 -27.15 -11.00 5.59
C GLY A 243 -27.71 -9.82 4.80
N GLY A 244 -28.59 -9.02 5.42
CA GLY A 244 -29.17 -7.82 4.82
C GLY A 244 -28.14 -6.71 4.55
N GLU A 245 -27.10 -6.61 5.38
CA GLU A 245 -26.00 -5.63 5.20
C GLU A 245 -25.29 -5.82 3.86
N LEU A 246 -25.09 -7.07 3.44
CA LEU A 246 -24.48 -7.39 2.15
C LEU A 246 -25.50 -7.37 1.00
N MET A 247 -26.73 -7.86 1.21
CA MET A 247 -27.70 -7.99 0.12
C MET A 247 -28.29 -6.66 -0.35
N ARG A 248 -28.51 -5.69 0.56
CA ARG A 248 -29.13 -4.41 0.19
C ARG A 248 -28.25 -3.57 -0.74
N PRO A 249 -26.95 -3.32 -0.46
CA PRO A 249 -26.06 -2.63 -1.38
C PRO A 249 -25.93 -3.35 -2.73
N ALA A 250 -25.78 -4.68 -2.71
CA ALA A 250 -25.64 -5.48 -3.92
C ALA A 250 -26.87 -5.35 -4.84
N VAL A 251 -28.07 -5.36 -4.28
CA VAL A 251 -29.32 -5.18 -5.04
C VAL A 251 -29.49 -3.74 -5.53
N CYS A 252 -29.07 -2.74 -4.74
CA CYS A 252 -29.09 -1.35 -5.20
C CYS A 252 -28.14 -1.16 -6.38
N SER A 253 -26.93 -1.72 -6.32
CA SER A 253 -25.98 -1.74 -7.44
C SER A 253 -26.55 -2.45 -8.67
N LEU A 254 -27.25 -3.57 -8.49
CA LEU A 254 -27.96 -4.25 -9.59
C LEU A 254 -29.00 -3.32 -10.26
N ILE A 255 -29.84 -2.65 -9.47
CA ILE A 255 -30.87 -1.74 -9.99
C ILE A 255 -30.23 -0.55 -10.72
N GLU A 256 -29.17 0.03 -10.17
CA GLU A 256 -28.41 1.12 -10.78
C GLU A 256 -27.87 0.71 -12.15
N LYS A 257 -27.16 -0.42 -12.23
CA LYS A 257 -26.56 -0.93 -13.48
C LYS A 257 -27.61 -1.34 -14.51
N MET A 258 -28.73 -1.92 -14.07
CA MET A 258 -29.86 -2.23 -14.96
C MET A 258 -30.52 -0.98 -15.54
N SER A 259 -30.49 0.12 -14.77
CA SER A 259 -31.03 1.42 -15.20
C SER A 259 -30.09 2.11 -16.20
N LEU A 260 -28.78 2.16 -15.91
CA LEU A 260 -27.76 2.61 -16.87
C LEU A 260 -27.82 1.88 -18.20
N SER A 261 -28.21 0.60 -18.16
CA SER A 261 -28.32 -0.25 -19.32
C SER A 261 -29.55 0.00 -20.20
N LYS A 262 -30.32 1.08 -19.98
CA LYS A 262 -31.55 1.47 -20.72
C LYS A 262 -32.36 0.28 -21.24
N MET A 263 -32.52 -0.76 -20.41
CA MET A 263 -33.11 -2.02 -20.86
C MET A 263 -34.49 -1.73 -21.45
N PRO A 264 -34.90 -2.41 -22.53
CA PRO A 264 -36.21 -2.20 -23.11
C PRO A 264 -37.30 -2.66 -22.11
N TYR A 265 -37.73 -1.77 -21.24
CA TYR A 265 -38.93 -1.91 -20.44
C TYR A 265 -40.11 -1.43 -21.29
N LYS A 266 -40.36 -2.08 -22.42
CA LYS A 266 -41.64 -1.86 -23.11
C LYS A 266 -42.75 -2.41 -22.19
N ASN A 267 -43.52 -1.51 -21.60
CA ASN A 267 -44.76 -1.76 -20.86
C ASN A 267 -44.64 -2.49 -19.51
N ASP A 268 -43.47 -2.52 -18.87
CA ASP A 268 -43.29 -3.15 -17.57
C ASP A 268 -43.06 -2.09 -16.49
N PRO A 269 -43.72 -2.19 -15.32
CA PRO A 269 -43.83 -1.09 -14.40
C PRO A 269 -42.48 -0.72 -13.78
N ILE A 270 -42.18 0.58 -13.72
CA ILE A 270 -40.97 1.18 -13.18
C ILE A 270 -40.56 0.41 -11.92
N ILE A 271 -39.44 -0.29 -12.05
CA ILE A 271 -38.76 -0.98 -10.96
C ILE A 271 -38.16 0.02 -9.95
N GLY A 272 -38.20 1.32 -10.22
CA GLY A 272 -37.58 2.37 -9.42
C GLY A 272 -38.19 2.60 -8.04
N ALA A 273 -39.24 3.40 -7.92
CA ALA A 273 -39.56 4.03 -6.63
C ALA A 273 -40.04 3.04 -5.53
N ARG A 274 -40.90 2.07 -5.86
CA ARG A 274 -41.53 1.18 -4.85
C ARG A 274 -40.59 0.08 -4.35
N ARG A 275 -39.72 -0.46 -5.22
CA ARG A 275 -38.72 -1.47 -4.84
C ARG A 275 -37.53 -0.82 -4.13
N LEU A 276 -37.07 0.34 -4.62
CA LEU A 276 -36.03 1.14 -3.96
C LEU A 276 -36.45 1.54 -2.55
N ARG A 277 -37.70 2.02 -2.36
CA ARG A 277 -38.24 2.33 -1.03
C ARG A 277 -38.19 1.13 -0.08
N LYS A 278 -38.49 -0.08 -0.56
CA LYS A 278 -38.46 -1.29 0.28
C LYS A 278 -37.03 -1.76 0.60
N THR A 279 -36.07 -1.51 -0.29
CA THR A 279 -34.65 -1.75 0.00
C THR A 279 -34.05 -0.68 0.91
N THR A 280 -34.55 0.56 0.87
CA THR A 280 -34.14 1.70 1.73
C THR A 280 -34.92 1.86 3.02
N SER A 281 -36.08 1.19 3.17
CA SER A 281 -36.81 1.16 4.44
C SER A 281 -35.96 0.40 5.47
N ILE A 282 -35.34 1.17 6.34
CA ILE A 282 -34.45 0.74 7.41
C ILE A 282 -35.22 0.95 8.71
N SER A 283 -35.32 -0.10 9.53
CA SER A 283 -36.02 -0.01 10.82
C SER A 283 -35.07 0.54 11.90
N VAL A 284 -35.61 0.97 13.05
CA VAL A 284 -34.82 1.50 14.18
C VAL A 284 -33.77 0.50 14.71
N MET A 285 -33.87 -0.79 14.35
CA MET A 285 -32.89 -1.83 14.71
C MET A 285 -31.70 -1.94 13.74
N ASP A 286 -31.73 -1.20 12.62
CA ASP A 286 -30.79 -1.28 11.51
C ASP A 286 -29.86 -0.04 11.48
N VAL A 287 -29.16 0.24 12.60
CA VAL A 287 -28.43 1.51 12.84
C VAL A 287 -27.10 1.64 12.07
N SER A 288 -26.59 0.59 11.41
CA SER A 288 -25.26 0.51 10.77
C SER A 288 -25.22 0.68 9.22
N PHE A 289 -26.30 1.14 8.56
CA PHE A 289 -26.49 0.92 7.11
C PHE A 289 -26.18 2.12 6.19
N ALA A 290 -25.09 2.86 6.45
CA ALA A 290 -24.73 4.06 5.66
C ALA A 290 -24.46 3.75 4.16
N GLU A 291 -23.77 2.65 3.87
CA GLU A 291 -23.39 2.28 2.50
C GLU A 291 -24.58 1.86 1.64
N ALA A 292 -25.51 1.07 2.22
CA ALA A 292 -26.73 0.65 1.54
C ALA A 292 -27.62 1.86 1.16
N ARG A 293 -27.69 2.88 2.01
CA ARG A 293 -28.44 4.12 1.73
C ARG A 293 -27.80 4.96 0.65
N ARG A 294 -26.47 5.13 0.69
CA ARG A 294 -25.71 5.83 -0.37
C ARG A 294 -25.93 5.15 -1.72
N ASP A 295 -25.79 3.84 -1.78
CA ASP A 295 -25.92 3.11 -3.04
C ASP A 295 -27.37 3.11 -3.55
N ALA A 296 -28.35 3.11 -2.65
CA ALA A 296 -29.74 3.30 -3.01
C ALA A 296 -30.08 4.72 -3.50
N LEU A 297 -29.47 5.76 -2.92
CA LEU A 297 -29.57 7.14 -3.41
C LEU A 297 -29.00 7.24 -4.83
N LYS A 298 -27.82 6.67 -5.07
CA LYS A 298 -27.20 6.59 -6.41
C LYS A 298 -28.10 5.86 -7.39
N ALA A 299 -28.63 4.70 -7.02
CA ALA A 299 -29.57 3.96 -7.85
C ALA A 299 -30.84 4.77 -8.16
N THR A 300 -31.41 5.46 -7.16
CA THR A 300 -32.62 6.28 -7.31
C THR A 300 -32.39 7.44 -8.26
N ALA A 301 -31.29 8.18 -8.07
CA ALA A 301 -30.90 9.29 -8.94
C ALA A 301 -30.70 8.81 -10.39
N GLN A 302 -30.02 7.68 -10.55
CA GLN A 302 -29.73 7.13 -11.87
C GLN A 302 -30.98 6.64 -12.60
N VAL A 303 -31.93 6.02 -11.88
CA VAL A 303 -33.25 5.66 -12.45
C VAL A 303 -33.95 6.92 -12.95
N CYS A 304 -34.03 7.97 -12.12
CA CYS A 304 -34.70 9.22 -12.46
C CYS A 304 -34.09 9.89 -13.71
N ALA A 305 -32.76 9.89 -13.81
CA ALA A 305 -32.04 10.41 -14.96
C ALA A 305 -32.30 9.60 -16.25
N THR A 306 -32.53 8.29 -16.11
CA THR A 306 -32.71 7.40 -17.26
C THR A 306 -34.13 7.42 -17.83
N VAL A 307 -35.16 7.43 -16.96
CA VAL A 307 -36.57 7.35 -17.39
C VAL A 307 -37.14 8.68 -17.89
N GLY A 308 -36.52 9.81 -17.52
CA GLY A 308 -36.98 11.15 -17.90
C GLY A 308 -38.27 11.59 -17.19
N VAL A 309 -38.71 12.83 -17.47
CA VAL A 309 -39.86 13.47 -16.82
C VAL A 309 -40.96 13.73 -17.85
N SER A 310 -42.21 13.33 -17.55
CA SER A 310 -43.38 13.64 -18.37
C SER A 310 -44.64 13.85 -17.54
N LEU A 311 -45.41 14.90 -17.87
CA LEU A 311 -46.58 15.38 -17.11
C LEU A 311 -47.80 14.46 -17.21
N GLY A 312 -47.91 13.64 -18.25
CA GLY A 312 -49.06 12.74 -18.49
C GLY A 312 -48.68 11.27 -18.66
N GLY A 313 -47.43 10.91 -18.37
CA GLY A 313 -46.99 9.53 -18.49
C GLY A 313 -47.31 8.69 -17.26
N SER A 314 -47.34 7.37 -17.44
CA SER A 314 -47.61 6.44 -16.35
C SER A 314 -46.55 6.56 -15.25
N PRO A 315 -46.92 6.50 -13.95
CA PRO A 315 -45.97 6.42 -12.83
C PRO A 315 -45.00 5.25 -12.92
N ASP A 316 -45.38 4.28 -13.76
CA ASP A 316 -44.71 3.04 -14.07
C ASP A 316 -43.81 3.12 -15.31
N SER A 317 -43.65 4.28 -15.97
CA SER A 317 -42.73 4.41 -17.11
C SER A 317 -41.96 5.72 -17.17
N VAL A 318 -42.41 6.77 -16.47
CA VAL A 318 -41.72 8.07 -16.38
C VAL A 318 -41.79 8.65 -14.97
N VAL A 319 -40.96 9.66 -14.67
CA VAL A 319 -41.18 10.54 -13.51
C VAL A 319 -42.39 11.44 -13.82
N CYS A 320 -43.43 11.37 -12.98
CA CYS A 320 -44.70 12.08 -13.14
C CYS A 320 -45.21 12.61 -11.79
N GLU A 321 -46.23 13.47 -11.83
CA GLU A 321 -46.78 14.13 -10.62
C GLU A 321 -47.18 13.14 -9.51
N GLN A 322 -47.57 11.92 -9.86
CA GLN A 322 -48.02 10.90 -8.90
C GLN A 322 -46.87 10.20 -8.15
N ASN A 323 -45.67 10.08 -8.75
CA ASN A 323 -44.52 9.39 -8.13
C ASN A 323 -43.45 10.35 -7.60
N VAL A 324 -43.44 11.60 -8.04
CA VAL A 324 -42.51 12.66 -7.59
C VAL A 324 -42.52 12.84 -6.07
N PRO A 325 -43.68 12.97 -5.37
CA PRO A 325 -43.69 13.10 -3.91
C PRO A 325 -43.03 11.92 -3.20
N GLN A 326 -43.17 10.72 -3.76
CA GLN A 326 -42.60 9.49 -3.20
C GLN A 326 -41.08 9.44 -3.39
N ILE A 327 -40.57 9.88 -4.54
CA ILE A 327 -39.13 10.00 -4.80
C ILE A 327 -38.52 11.01 -3.81
N TYR A 328 -39.09 12.21 -3.70
CA TYR A 328 -38.61 13.23 -2.76
C TYR A 328 -38.68 12.78 -1.30
N SER A 329 -39.75 12.08 -0.90
CA SER A 329 -39.83 11.53 0.47
C SER A 329 -38.69 10.54 0.76
N THR A 330 -38.35 9.68 -0.20
CA THR A 330 -37.28 8.68 -0.05
C THR A 330 -35.91 9.36 0.03
N LEU A 331 -35.67 10.38 -0.81
CA LEU A 331 -34.43 11.19 -0.76
C LEU A 331 -34.29 11.91 0.58
N LEU A 332 -35.36 12.56 1.06
CA LEU A 332 -35.37 13.30 2.32
C LEU A 332 -35.24 12.38 3.54
N GLU A 333 -35.84 11.19 3.53
CA GLU A 333 -35.65 10.17 4.58
C GLU A 333 -34.19 9.71 4.66
N CYS A 334 -33.52 9.50 3.52
CA CYS A 334 -32.11 9.13 3.50
C CYS A 334 -31.20 10.24 4.06
N MET A 335 -31.61 11.51 3.97
CA MET A 335 -30.86 12.66 4.49
C MET A 335 -31.06 12.92 5.99
N ARG A 336 -32.08 12.32 6.63
CA ARG A 336 -32.40 12.56 8.06
C ARG A 336 -31.64 11.66 9.03
N ASP A 337 -30.88 10.68 8.53
CA ASP A 337 -30.26 9.62 9.34
C ASP A 337 -28.73 9.80 9.43
N TYR A 338 -28.25 10.30 10.58
CA TYR A 338 -26.85 10.62 10.89
C TYR A 338 -26.05 9.39 11.37
N THR A 339 -26.02 8.30 10.59
CA THR A 339 -25.30 7.09 11.01
C THR A 339 -23.80 7.15 10.73
N THR A 340 -23.02 6.68 11.70
CA THR A 340 -21.59 6.36 11.59
C THR A 340 -21.37 5.06 10.81
N ASP A 341 -20.35 5.02 9.94
CA ASP A 341 -19.90 3.76 9.32
C ASP A 341 -19.23 2.82 10.37
N SER A 342 -18.85 1.60 9.96
CA SER A 342 -18.19 0.64 10.85
C SER A 342 -16.80 1.07 11.35
N ARG A 343 -16.26 2.18 10.83
CA ARG A 343 -15.01 2.83 11.27
C ARG A 343 -15.26 4.04 12.17
N GLY A 344 -16.52 4.40 12.41
CA GLY A 344 -16.89 5.57 13.20
C GLY A 344 -16.93 6.88 12.41
N ASP A 345 -16.77 6.83 11.08
CA ASP A 345 -16.81 8.01 10.24
C ASP A 345 -18.25 8.44 9.97
N VAL A 346 -18.52 9.74 10.15
CA VAL A 346 -19.81 10.35 9.79
C VAL A 346 -19.82 10.58 8.28
N GLY A 347 -20.75 9.94 7.58
CA GLY A 347 -20.82 10.00 6.12
C GLY A 347 -21.03 11.42 5.59
N SER A 348 -20.01 11.98 4.93
CA SER A 348 -20.21 13.10 4.02
C SER A 348 -20.75 12.56 2.70
N CYS A 349 -21.98 12.93 2.40
CA CYS A 349 -22.67 12.61 1.16
C CYS A 349 -22.13 13.51 0.05
N SER A 350 -20.94 13.20 -0.48
CA SER A 350 -20.42 13.80 -1.70
C SER A 350 -19.28 12.96 -2.24
N GLU A 351 -19.29 12.69 -3.54
CA GLU A 351 -18.19 12.12 -4.28
C GLU A 351 -16.96 13.04 -4.19
N ALA A 352 -16.14 12.83 -3.18
CA ALA A 352 -14.71 13.05 -3.30
C ALA A 352 -14.12 11.70 -3.72
N GLU A 353 -13.25 11.69 -4.73
CA GLU A 353 -12.43 10.52 -5.08
C GLU A 353 -11.97 9.86 -3.78
N THR A 354 -12.36 8.60 -3.55
CA THR A 354 -12.04 7.89 -2.32
C THR A 354 -10.53 7.85 -2.20
N LEU A 355 -9.97 8.73 -1.37
CA LEU A 355 -8.55 8.87 -1.18
C LEU A 355 -7.99 7.50 -0.80
N ASN A 356 -7.07 6.96 -1.61
CA ASN A 356 -6.50 5.66 -1.32
C ASN A 356 -5.43 5.81 -0.23
N TRP A 357 -5.84 5.70 1.03
CA TRP A 357 -4.95 5.74 2.19
C TRP A 357 -3.88 4.63 2.18
N ASN A 358 -4.03 3.58 1.38
CA ASN A 358 -3.02 2.53 1.21
C ASN A 358 -1.91 2.92 0.22
N ALA A 359 -2.10 3.97 -0.59
CA ALA A 359 -1.09 4.45 -1.52
C ALA A 359 -0.30 5.61 -0.87
N PRO A 360 0.99 5.43 -0.53
CA PRO A 360 1.81 6.49 0.08
C PRO A 360 1.80 7.80 -0.72
N SER A 361 1.79 7.71 -2.06
CA SER A 361 1.77 8.87 -2.96
C SER A 361 0.49 9.71 -2.87
N GLN A 362 -0.62 9.13 -2.41
CA GLN A 362 -1.88 9.84 -2.20
C GLN A 362 -2.07 10.21 -0.74
N ALA A 363 -1.67 9.35 0.21
CA ALA A 363 -1.89 9.58 1.63
C ALA A 363 -1.00 10.71 2.20
N PHE A 364 0.31 10.70 1.94
CA PHE A 364 1.25 11.62 2.57
C PHE A 364 1.01 13.10 2.25
N PRO A 365 0.63 13.51 1.02
CA PRO A 365 0.30 14.90 0.73
C PRO A 365 -0.84 15.46 1.60
N HIS A 366 -1.79 14.63 2.02
CA HIS A 366 -2.87 15.05 2.92
C HIS A 366 -2.47 14.97 4.39
N ILE A 367 -1.69 13.96 4.78
CA ILE A 367 -1.19 13.83 6.16
C ILE A 367 -0.30 15.02 6.52
N THR A 368 0.56 15.50 5.61
CA THR A 368 1.46 16.62 5.90
C THR A 368 0.73 17.95 6.04
N GLN A 369 -0.47 18.12 5.49
CA GLN A 369 -1.30 19.30 5.74
C GLN A 369 -1.70 19.44 7.22
N LEU A 370 -1.80 18.32 7.95
CA LEU A 370 -2.11 18.31 9.38
C LEU A 370 -0.98 18.95 10.22
N LEU A 371 0.24 19.07 9.69
CA LEU A 371 1.34 19.77 10.35
C LEU A 371 1.05 21.25 10.57
N GLY A 372 0.16 21.84 9.76
CA GLY A 372 -0.32 23.22 9.93
C GLY A 372 -1.27 23.40 11.11
N MET A 373 -1.74 22.32 11.74
CA MET A 373 -2.66 22.36 12.86
C MET A 373 -1.91 22.06 14.18
N PRO A 374 -1.80 23.02 15.12
CA PRO A 374 -1.03 22.82 16.36
C PRO A 374 -1.46 21.61 17.19
N ALA A 375 -2.76 21.29 17.21
CA ALA A 375 -3.29 20.15 17.96
C ALA A 375 -2.82 18.78 17.43
N TYR A 376 -2.47 18.69 16.15
CA TYR A 376 -2.08 17.44 15.48
C TYR A 376 -0.59 17.39 15.14
N GLN A 377 0.11 18.51 15.22
CA GLN A 377 1.49 18.64 14.75
C GLN A 377 2.44 17.64 15.42
N TYR A 378 2.38 17.49 16.75
CA TYR A 378 3.25 16.56 17.50
C TYR A 378 3.09 15.11 17.04
N HIS A 379 1.86 14.60 17.03
CA HIS A 379 1.59 13.20 16.67
C HIS A 379 1.84 12.93 15.18
N THR A 380 1.53 13.90 14.32
CA THR A 380 1.77 13.79 12.88
C THR A 380 3.27 13.74 12.59
N LEU A 381 4.06 14.63 13.21
CA LEU A 381 5.50 14.67 13.03
C LEU A 381 6.19 13.42 13.61
N LEU A 382 5.70 12.89 14.72
CA LEU A 382 6.16 11.62 15.27
C LEU A 382 5.91 10.46 14.29
N GLY A 383 4.72 10.35 13.70
CA GLY A 383 4.41 9.33 12.69
C GLY A 383 5.23 9.48 11.41
N LEU A 384 5.46 10.73 10.97
CA LEU A 384 6.32 11.04 9.83
C LEU A 384 7.78 10.66 10.10
N SER A 385 8.29 10.85 11.33
CA SER A 385 9.68 10.50 11.67
C SER A 385 9.98 9.00 11.46
N VAL A 386 9.05 8.13 11.83
CA VAL A 386 9.16 6.68 11.64
C VAL A 386 9.03 6.31 10.15
N SER A 387 8.26 7.08 9.39
CA SER A 387 8.03 6.84 7.95
C SER A 387 9.21 7.29 7.09
N VAL A 388 9.70 8.52 7.30
CA VAL A 388 10.83 9.12 6.57
C VAL A 388 12.16 8.45 6.94
N GLY A 389 12.33 8.08 8.22
CA GLY A 389 13.50 7.35 8.69
C GLY A 389 13.38 5.83 8.60
N GLY A 390 12.33 5.32 7.94
CA GLY A 390 12.01 3.90 7.84
C GLY A 390 12.94 3.11 6.90
N LEU A 391 12.64 1.81 6.72
CA LEU A 391 13.39 0.90 5.84
C LEU A 391 12.76 0.75 4.45
N THR A 392 11.47 1.07 4.30
CA THR A 392 10.72 0.85 3.05
C THR A 392 10.90 2.04 2.12
N GLU A 393 11.60 1.84 1.00
CA GLU A 393 11.96 2.89 0.04
C GLU A 393 10.75 3.71 -0.44
N SER A 394 9.63 3.06 -0.80
CA SER A 394 8.43 3.78 -1.26
C SER A 394 7.83 4.67 -0.18
N THR A 395 7.71 4.17 1.05
CA THR A 395 7.23 4.96 2.19
C THR A 395 8.17 6.12 2.48
N VAL A 396 9.49 5.88 2.52
CA VAL A 396 10.49 6.92 2.74
C VAL A 396 10.41 8.00 1.66
N ARG A 397 10.41 7.60 0.38
CA ARG A 397 10.37 8.53 -0.76
C ARG A 397 9.16 9.44 -0.73
N PHE A 398 7.94 8.89 -0.60
CA PHE A 398 6.73 9.69 -0.64
C PHE A 398 6.50 10.50 0.64
N SER A 399 6.84 9.95 1.81
CA SER A 399 6.75 10.71 3.07
C SER A 399 7.75 11.86 3.15
N ALA A 400 9.00 11.64 2.72
CA ALA A 400 10.04 12.66 2.68
C ALA A 400 9.67 13.76 1.69
N GLN A 401 9.25 13.38 0.47
CA GLN A 401 8.82 14.35 -0.55
C GLN A 401 7.69 15.25 -0.03
N SER A 402 6.62 14.66 0.53
CA SER A 402 5.50 15.44 1.06
C SER A 402 5.88 16.31 2.27
N LEU A 403 6.81 15.83 3.11
CA LEU A 403 7.33 16.62 4.22
C LEU A 403 8.14 17.82 3.72
N PHE A 404 9.04 17.63 2.76
CA PHE A 404 9.85 18.71 2.20
C PHE A 404 9.01 19.71 1.42
N ASP A 405 7.98 19.26 0.71
CA ASP A 405 7.06 20.17 0.03
C ASP A 405 6.28 21.03 1.03
N TYR A 406 5.86 20.47 2.17
CA TYR A 406 5.30 21.27 3.27
C TYR A 406 6.33 22.23 3.87
N LEU A 407 7.55 21.76 4.17
CA LEU A 407 8.60 22.60 4.76
C LEU A 407 8.97 23.79 3.87
N LYS A 408 9.02 23.62 2.55
CA LYS A 408 9.22 24.71 1.58
C LYS A 408 8.16 25.81 1.71
N THR A 409 6.91 25.47 2.05
CA THR A 409 5.85 26.48 2.25
C THR A 409 6.06 27.33 3.50
N ILE A 410 6.65 26.76 4.56
CA ILE A 410 6.93 27.47 5.82
C ILE A 410 8.37 27.96 5.94
N GLN A 411 9.25 27.64 4.97
CA GLN A 411 10.69 27.92 5.04
C GLN A 411 11.01 29.40 5.18
N GLN A 412 10.12 30.31 4.75
CA GLN A 412 10.30 31.76 4.86
C GLN A 412 9.67 32.36 6.13
N ASP A 413 8.86 31.59 6.86
CA ASP A 413 8.19 32.04 8.08
C ASP A 413 8.97 31.58 9.32
N ALA A 414 9.71 32.51 9.92
CA ALA A 414 10.52 32.25 11.11
C ALA A 414 9.70 31.76 12.32
N THR A 415 8.44 32.18 12.45
CA THR A 415 7.58 31.77 13.59
C THR A 415 7.08 30.34 13.38
N ALA A 416 6.59 30.03 12.18
CA ALA A 416 6.13 28.69 11.85
C ALA A 416 7.29 27.67 11.91
N MET A 417 8.46 28.04 11.40
CA MET A 417 9.65 27.17 11.45
C MET A 417 10.14 26.96 12.89
N ASN A 418 10.10 27.99 13.74
CA ASN A 418 10.43 27.84 15.17
C ASN A 418 9.45 26.92 15.89
N ASN A 419 8.14 27.04 15.64
CA ASN A 419 7.14 26.13 16.21
C ASN A 419 7.38 24.68 15.76
N PHE A 420 7.64 24.48 14.47
CA PHE A 420 7.99 23.16 13.93
C PHE A 420 9.27 22.60 14.60
N GLY A 421 10.32 23.41 14.70
CA GLY A 421 11.59 23.04 15.34
C GLY A 421 11.42 22.71 16.83
N CYS A 422 10.63 23.48 17.57
CA CYS A 422 10.29 23.20 18.97
C CYS A 422 9.57 21.84 19.11
N THR A 423 8.58 21.56 18.27
CA THR A 423 7.87 20.27 18.26
C THR A 423 8.81 19.11 17.91
N LEU A 424 9.71 19.30 16.95
CA LEU A 424 10.72 18.30 16.57
C LEU A 424 11.68 17.98 17.74
N LEU A 425 12.18 19.02 18.43
CA LEU A 425 13.03 18.86 19.61
C LEU A 425 12.26 18.21 20.77
N GLN A 426 10.98 18.53 20.94
CA GLN A 426 10.12 17.91 21.94
C GLN A 426 9.96 16.41 21.70
N ILE A 427 9.68 16.01 20.45
CA ILE A 427 9.59 14.58 20.07
C ILE A 427 10.90 13.86 20.37
N PHE A 428 12.04 14.48 20.05
CA PHE A 428 13.34 13.87 20.35
C PHE A 428 13.53 13.74 21.87
N ARG A 429 13.28 14.78 22.67
CA ARG A 429 13.35 14.75 24.13
C ARG A 429 12.51 13.62 24.74
N ASP A 430 11.27 13.47 24.28
CA ASP A 430 10.33 12.46 24.78
C ASP A 430 10.75 11.02 24.42
N ASN A 431 11.57 10.85 23.38
CA ASN A 431 11.95 9.56 22.83
C ASN A 431 13.47 9.28 22.93
N VAL A 432 14.21 10.00 23.78
CA VAL A 432 15.61 9.72 24.06
C VAL A 432 15.74 8.27 24.57
N ARG A 433 16.67 7.50 23.99
CA ARG A 433 16.90 6.05 24.21
C ARG A 433 15.75 5.12 23.77
N ASN A 434 14.77 5.62 23.04
CA ASN A 434 13.79 4.77 22.35
C ASN A 434 14.22 4.55 20.90
N ASP A 435 15.04 3.53 20.68
CA ASP A 435 15.71 3.26 19.39
C ASP A 435 14.72 3.10 18.21
N ARG A 436 13.47 2.69 18.49
CA ARG A 436 12.41 2.56 17.48
C ARG A 436 11.99 3.91 16.88
N VAL A 437 12.20 5.00 17.60
CA VAL A 437 11.84 6.36 17.19
C VAL A 437 13.08 7.22 17.00
N SER A 438 14.05 7.16 17.90
CA SER A 438 15.24 8.02 17.84
C SER A 438 16.10 7.76 16.60
N ILE A 439 16.28 6.51 16.17
CA ILE A 439 17.07 6.20 14.97
C ILE A 439 16.37 6.71 13.69
N PRO A 440 15.09 6.39 13.42
CA PRO A 440 14.37 7.00 12.29
C PRO A 440 14.32 8.53 12.35
N LEU A 441 14.13 9.11 13.53
CA LEU A 441 14.11 10.55 13.73
C LEU A 441 15.45 11.20 13.35
N LEU A 442 16.58 10.62 13.75
CA LEU A 442 17.91 11.10 13.37
C LEU A 442 18.11 11.05 11.84
N LYS A 443 17.65 9.98 11.17
CA LYS A 443 17.70 9.89 9.70
C LYS A 443 16.80 10.91 9.01
N MET A 444 15.64 11.23 9.58
CA MET A 444 14.78 12.30 9.08
C MET A 444 15.46 13.66 9.23
N ILE A 445 16.04 13.94 10.41
CA ILE A 445 16.74 15.19 10.70
C ILE A 445 17.93 15.39 9.75
N ASP A 446 18.72 14.33 9.51
CA ASP A 446 19.80 14.33 8.52
C ASP A 446 19.30 14.77 7.14
N GLN A 447 18.27 14.11 6.61
CA GLN A 447 17.69 14.50 5.33
C GLN A 447 17.15 15.95 5.31
N MET A 448 16.56 16.42 6.41
CA MET A 448 16.08 17.80 6.52
C MET A 448 17.24 18.81 6.49
N LEU A 449 18.36 18.50 7.15
CA LEU A 449 19.57 19.31 7.13
C LEU A 449 20.17 19.35 5.72
N SER A 450 20.31 18.19 5.06
CA SER A 450 20.86 18.11 3.69
C SER A 450 20.02 18.83 2.64
N ASN A 451 18.71 18.97 2.85
CA ASN A 451 17.80 19.69 1.95
C ASN A 451 17.67 21.20 2.27
N GLY A 452 18.49 21.74 3.18
CA GLY A 452 18.48 23.18 3.51
C GLY A 452 17.19 23.66 4.20
N CYS A 453 16.43 22.76 4.84
CA CYS A 453 15.15 23.13 5.45
C CYS A 453 15.30 24.16 6.58
N PHE A 454 16.50 24.28 7.16
CA PHE A 454 16.81 25.13 8.31
C PHE A 454 17.73 26.32 7.98
N ASP A 455 17.84 26.71 6.70
CA ASP A 455 18.73 27.80 6.25
C ASP A 455 18.44 29.15 6.94
N ILE A 456 17.20 29.42 7.36
CA ILE A 456 16.87 30.60 8.17
C ILE A 456 17.65 30.59 9.49
N PHE A 457 17.69 29.46 10.17
CA PHE A 457 18.38 29.32 11.45
C PHE A 457 19.89 29.31 11.29
N ALA A 458 20.41 28.84 10.14
CA ALA A 458 21.84 28.79 9.86
C ALA A 458 22.49 30.18 9.77
N LYS A 459 21.71 31.21 9.42
CA LYS A 459 22.16 32.62 9.36
C LYS A 459 22.33 33.27 10.72
N GLU A 460 21.66 32.74 11.75
CA GLU A 460 21.73 33.26 13.11
C GLU A 460 22.89 32.60 13.86
N GLU A 461 23.79 33.42 14.40
CA GLU A 461 24.92 32.92 15.17
C GLU A 461 24.42 32.24 16.46
N ASN A 462 24.83 30.98 16.68
CA ASN A 462 24.45 30.18 17.85
C ASN A 462 22.93 30.01 18.06
N HIS A 463 22.16 29.82 16.99
CA HIS A 463 20.71 29.58 17.09
C HIS A 463 20.37 28.45 18.09
N GLN A 464 19.40 28.70 18.98
CA GLN A 464 19.06 27.79 20.09
C GLN A 464 18.66 26.39 19.60
N PHE A 465 17.93 26.29 18.49
CA PHE A 465 17.54 25.00 17.90
C PHE A 465 18.75 24.10 17.61
N GLY A 466 19.81 24.61 16.98
CA GLY A 466 21.01 23.83 16.66
C GLY A 466 21.75 23.38 17.92
N MET A 467 21.82 24.26 18.92
CA MET A 467 22.47 23.96 20.21
C MET A 467 21.73 22.89 21.00
N ASP A 468 20.39 22.96 21.02
CA ASP A 468 19.53 21.95 21.65
C ASP A 468 19.61 20.61 20.92
N LEU A 469 19.57 20.63 19.58
CA LEU A 469 19.70 19.42 18.76
C LEU A 469 21.04 18.73 19.00
N LEU A 470 22.14 19.49 19.03
CA LEU A 470 23.47 18.97 19.36
C LEU A 470 23.49 18.33 20.76
N ALA A 471 22.87 18.96 21.76
CA ALA A 471 22.80 18.42 23.12
C ALA A 471 22.04 17.08 23.17
N LEU A 472 20.91 16.97 22.47
CA LEU A 472 20.10 15.75 22.40
C LEU A 472 20.83 14.63 21.67
N CYS A 473 21.47 14.91 20.53
CA CYS A 473 22.30 13.92 19.83
C CYS A 473 23.43 13.39 20.71
N LYS A 474 24.10 14.27 21.48
CA LYS A 474 25.15 13.88 22.45
C LYS A 474 24.62 13.04 23.60
N GLU A 475 23.39 13.27 24.04
CA GLU A 475 22.73 12.46 25.05
C GLU A 475 22.34 11.08 24.51
N GLU A 476 21.82 11.02 23.29
CA GLU A 476 21.35 9.79 22.64
C GLU A 476 22.49 8.78 22.39
N ILE A 477 23.68 9.27 22.01
CA ILE A 477 24.86 8.41 21.78
C ILE A 477 25.68 8.14 23.05
N ARG A 478 25.33 8.75 24.18
CA ARG A 478 26.15 8.66 25.40
C ARG A 478 26.25 7.21 25.88
N LYS A 479 27.45 6.62 25.78
CA LYS A 479 27.74 5.21 26.10
C LYS A 479 26.95 4.21 25.25
N SER A 480 26.44 4.62 24.09
CA SER A 480 25.75 3.71 23.16
C SER A 480 26.76 2.75 22.53
N LYS A 481 26.31 1.52 22.28
CA LYS A 481 27.01 0.51 21.48
C LYS A 481 26.27 0.18 20.18
N ASP A 482 25.14 0.82 19.93
CA ASP A 482 24.37 0.61 18.71
C ASP A 482 25.04 1.32 17.53
N ILE A 483 25.44 0.54 16.52
CA ILE A 483 26.16 1.05 15.35
C ILE A 483 25.27 1.95 14.50
N GLN A 484 24.00 1.58 14.28
CA GLN A 484 23.08 2.35 13.43
C GLN A 484 22.78 3.70 14.05
N LYS A 485 22.53 3.73 15.37
CA LYS A 485 22.32 4.97 16.12
C LYS A 485 23.52 5.91 16.02
N LEU A 486 24.74 5.37 16.18
CA LEU A 486 25.97 6.15 16.08
C LEU A 486 26.14 6.71 14.66
N GLN A 487 25.93 5.89 13.63
CA GLN A 487 26.01 6.33 12.22
C GLN A 487 24.99 7.42 11.88
N SER A 488 23.73 7.26 12.27
CA SER A 488 22.70 8.29 12.05
C SER A 488 22.99 9.57 12.83
N SER A 489 23.62 9.49 14.00
CA SER A 489 24.03 10.68 14.75
C SER A 489 25.23 11.40 14.12
N ILE A 490 26.18 10.66 13.54
CA ILE A 490 27.32 11.26 12.80
C ILE A 490 26.80 12.09 11.64
N ALA A 491 25.84 11.57 10.88
CA ALA A 491 25.24 12.29 9.76
C ALA A 491 24.60 13.61 10.20
N VAL A 492 23.83 13.58 11.30
CA VAL A 492 23.26 14.79 11.90
C VAL A 492 24.35 15.76 12.39
N PHE A 493 25.44 15.28 13.02
CA PHE A 493 26.55 16.15 13.39
C PHE A 493 27.19 16.81 12.17
N CYS A 494 27.41 16.08 11.09
CA CYS A 494 27.93 16.64 9.84
C CYS A 494 26.97 17.70 9.28
N GLY A 495 25.66 17.48 9.29
CA GLY A 495 24.67 18.48 8.86
C GLY A 495 24.58 19.71 9.78
N LEU A 496 24.88 19.58 11.07
CA LEU A 496 24.87 20.71 12.02
C LEU A 496 26.02 21.71 11.78
N ILE A 497 27.01 21.38 10.94
CA ILE A 497 28.12 22.30 10.64
C ILE A 497 27.67 23.58 9.93
N GLN A 498 26.51 23.52 9.25
CA GLN A 498 25.96 24.66 8.51
C GLN A 498 25.56 25.83 9.41
N PHE A 499 25.32 25.59 10.70
CA PHE A 499 25.00 26.64 11.67
C PHE A 499 26.27 27.40 12.08
N GLN A 500 26.20 28.72 12.10
CA GLN A 500 27.34 29.59 12.41
C GLN A 500 27.59 29.73 13.93
N GLY A 501 28.84 30.03 14.30
CA GLY A 501 29.26 30.32 15.68
C GLY A 501 29.95 29.16 16.41
N ASP A 502 29.79 29.11 17.73
CA ASP A 502 30.44 28.12 18.62
C ASP A 502 29.94 26.69 18.39
N ILE A 503 28.77 26.53 17.77
CA ILE A 503 28.22 25.23 17.43
C ILE A 503 29.18 24.42 16.54
N ARG A 504 29.84 25.06 15.56
CA ARG A 504 30.82 24.40 14.67
C ARG A 504 31.96 23.75 15.45
N LYS A 505 32.56 24.49 16.38
CA LYS A 505 33.64 24.00 17.24
C LYS A 505 33.19 22.83 18.10
N LYS A 506 31.97 22.88 18.64
CA LYS A 506 31.39 21.80 19.47
C LYS A 506 31.06 20.55 18.66
N VAL A 507 30.57 20.72 17.43
CA VAL A 507 30.29 19.64 16.47
C VAL A 507 31.60 18.96 16.05
N LEU A 508 32.60 19.73 15.62
CA LEU A 508 33.92 19.21 15.25
C LEU A 508 34.56 18.45 16.42
N LEU A 509 34.52 19.00 17.64
CA LEU A 509 34.98 18.29 18.83
C LEU A 509 34.29 16.93 19.01
N GLN A 510 32.97 16.88 18.79
CA GLN A 510 32.19 15.66 18.93
C GLN A 510 32.51 14.61 17.84
N LEU A 511 32.74 15.05 16.60
CA LEU A 511 33.19 14.19 15.50
C LEU A 511 34.61 13.65 15.74
N LEU A 512 35.53 14.49 16.22
CA LEU A 512 36.89 14.08 16.59
C LEU A 512 36.91 13.08 17.76
N LEU A 513 35.92 13.11 18.65
CA LEU A 513 35.74 12.06 19.67
C LEU A 513 35.31 10.73 19.05
N LEU A 514 34.45 10.75 18.03
CA LEU A 514 33.96 9.55 17.32
C LEU A 514 35.02 8.92 16.40
N LEU A 515 35.97 9.70 15.87
CA LEU A 515 37.17 9.17 15.19
C LEU A 515 38.04 8.28 16.08
N CYS A 516 37.90 8.38 17.40
CA CYS A 516 38.59 7.52 18.38
C CYS A 516 37.64 6.53 19.08
N HIS A 517 36.48 6.23 18.49
CA HIS A 517 35.52 5.28 19.06
C HIS A 517 36.09 3.85 19.13
N PRO A 518 35.73 3.03 20.14
CA PRO A 518 36.20 1.63 20.24
C PRO A 518 35.85 0.73 19.05
N PHE A 519 34.85 1.10 18.25
CA PHE A 519 34.43 0.33 17.07
C PHE A 519 35.09 0.88 15.79
N PRO A 520 35.92 0.10 15.09
CA PRO A 520 36.59 0.51 13.84
C PRO A 520 35.63 1.04 12.78
N VAL A 521 34.48 0.39 12.60
CA VAL A 521 33.44 0.78 11.63
C VAL A 521 32.98 2.22 11.85
N ILE A 522 32.78 2.62 13.11
CA ILE A 522 32.36 3.99 13.45
C ILE A 522 33.45 4.99 13.10
N ARG A 523 34.72 4.69 13.42
CA ARG A 523 35.85 5.57 13.11
C ARG A 523 35.98 5.82 11.61
N LYS A 524 35.89 4.75 10.82
CA LYS A 524 35.91 4.81 9.35
C LYS A 524 34.74 5.63 8.80
N THR A 525 33.51 5.36 9.25
CA THR A 525 32.33 6.12 8.81
C THR A 525 32.44 7.59 9.19
N THR A 526 32.92 7.92 10.40
CA THR A 526 33.14 9.31 10.81
C THR A 526 34.17 9.99 9.92
N ALA A 527 35.30 9.35 9.60
CA ALA A 527 36.31 9.94 8.72
C ALA A 527 35.76 10.23 7.32
N SER A 528 35.05 9.28 6.72
CA SER A 528 34.43 9.46 5.40
C SER A 528 33.39 10.58 5.38
N GLN A 529 32.48 10.63 6.37
CA GLN A 529 31.46 11.68 6.42
C GLN A 529 32.03 13.07 6.75
N VAL A 530 33.08 13.15 7.60
CA VAL A 530 33.77 14.42 7.84
C VAL A 530 34.46 14.90 6.58
N TYR A 531 35.09 14.01 5.81
CA TYR A 531 35.70 14.35 4.53
C TYR A 531 34.66 14.91 3.55
N GLU A 532 33.52 14.22 3.38
CA GLU A 532 32.41 14.70 2.54
C GLU A 532 31.85 16.06 3.01
N MET A 533 31.67 16.22 4.33
CA MET A 533 31.21 17.47 4.93
C MET A 533 32.15 18.64 4.61
N LEU A 534 33.47 18.44 4.68
CA LEU A 534 34.45 19.49 4.39
C LEU A 534 34.55 19.84 2.90
N LEU A 535 34.18 18.92 2.01
CA LEU A 535 34.03 19.23 0.58
C LEU A 535 32.81 20.13 0.31
N ILE A 536 31.74 19.97 1.09
CA ILE A 536 30.49 20.72 0.92
C ILE A 536 30.60 22.11 1.56
N TYR A 537 31.22 22.20 2.75
CA TYR A 537 31.34 23.43 3.53
C TYR A 537 32.81 23.86 3.64
N ASP A 538 33.29 24.59 2.64
CA ASP A 538 34.68 25.07 2.55
C ASP A 538 34.98 26.26 3.49
N ASP A 539 33.94 26.92 4.02
CA ASP A 539 34.04 28.06 4.94
C ASP A 539 34.31 27.66 6.41
N VAL A 540 34.36 26.36 6.70
CA VAL A 540 34.46 25.84 8.08
C VAL A 540 35.90 25.83 8.60
N ILE A 541 36.88 25.67 7.72
CA ILE A 541 38.30 25.54 8.05
C ILE A 541 39.11 26.55 7.22
N ASP A 542 40.22 27.03 7.78
CA ASP A 542 41.19 27.82 7.03
C ASP A 542 41.68 27.05 5.78
N LEU A 543 41.56 27.69 4.61
CA LEU A 543 42.05 27.21 3.31
C LEU A 543 43.50 26.73 3.38
N ALA A 544 44.33 27.33 4.25
CA ALA A 544 45.74 26.97 4.40
C ALA A 544 45.97 25.55 4.94
N VAL A 545 45.03 25.01 5.75
CA VAL A 545 45.15 23.68 6.37
C VAL A 545 44.16 22.67 5.81
N MET A 546 43.27 23.09 4.91
CA MET A 546 42.22 22.24 4.33
C MET A 546 42.80 21.01 3.62
N GLU A 547 43.81 21.18 2.75
CA GLU A 547 44.42 20.08 2.00
C GLU A 547 45.10 19.05 2.92
N GLU A 548 45.78 19.53 3.97
CA GLU A 548 46.43 18.69 4.97
C GLU A 548 45.41 17.89 5.78
N VAL A 549 44.33 18.53 6.24
CA VAL A 549 43.23 17.87 6.97
C VAL A 549 42.58 16.79 6.11
N MET A 550 42.29 17.09 4.86
CA MET A 550 41.65 16.16 3.93
C MET A 550 42.53 14.95 3.63
N THR A 551 43.83 15.17 3.40
CA THR A 551 44.82 14.09 3.22
C THR A 551 44.92 13.21 4.46
N MET A 552 44.93 13.82 5.66
CA MET A 552 44.96 13.04 6.90
C MET A 552 43.70 12.18 7.08
N LEU A 553 42.52 12.69 6.71
CA LEU A 553 41.26 11.95 6.79
C LEU A 553 41.21 10.78 5.79
N SER A 554 41.76 10.93 4.58
CA SER A 554 41.79 9.88 3.56
C SER A 554 42.86 8.81 3.82
N ASP A 555 44.08 9.23 4.16
CA ASP A 555 45.25 8.35 4.15
C ASP A 555 45.45 7.61 5.48
N THR A 556 44.86 8.12 6.56
CA THR A 556 44.92 7.47 7.86
C THR A 556 44.09 6.18 7.86
N ASN A 557 44.71 5.07 8.26
CA ASN A 557 43.98 3.84 8.56
C ASN A 557 43.21 3.97 9.90
N TRP A 558 41.98 4.47 9.83
CA TRP A 558 41.08 4.63 10.97
C TRP A 558 40.64 3.31 11.64
N GLU A 559 40.96 2.17 11.03
CA GLU A 559 40.69 0.85 11.60
C GLU A 559 41.83 0.36 12.50
N ALA A 560 42.99 1.04 12.51
CA ALA A 560 44.17 0.70 13.31
C ALA A 560 43.96 0.83 14.84
N GLU A 561 45.00 0.47 15.61
CA GLU A 561 45.02 0.57 17.06
C GLU A 561 44.70 1.98 17.58
N LEU A 562 44.00 2.06 18.72
CA LEU A 562 43.53 3.34 19.28
C LEU A 562 44.68 4.30 19.64
N THR A 563 45.87 3.77 19.93
CA THR A 563 47.07 4.58 20.22
C THR A 563 47.50 5.37 18.99
N THR A 564 47.57 4.72 17.82
CA THR A 564 47.93 5.34 16.53
C THR A 564 46.89 6.36 16.11
N VAL A 565 45.60 5.99 16.18
CA VAL A 565 44.49 6.86 15.78
C VAL A 565 44.38 8.11 16.67
N ARG A 566 44.70 8.00 17.96
CA ARG A 566 44.73 9.17 18.87
C ARG A 566 45.79 10.20 18.50
N THR A 567 46.94 9.76 18.00
CA THR A 567 48.01 10.67 17.56
C THR A 567 47.54 11.50 16.36
N GLN A 568 46.98 10.84 15.35
CA GLN A 568 46.42 11.49 14.15
C GLN A 568 45.28 12.44 14.51
N ARG A 569 44.35 11.99 15.37
CA ARG A 569 43.26 12.84 15.87
C ARG A 569 43.78 14.08 16.61
N ASN A 570 44.83 13.96 17.42
CA ASN A 570 45.39 15.10 18.14
C ASN A 570 46.02 16.13 17.20
N GLN A 571 46.62 15.69 16.09
CA GLN A 571 47.11 16.58 15.03
C GLN A 571 45.94 17.27 14.32
N LEU A 572 44.87 16.53 14.00
CA LEU A 572 43.62 17.12 13.48
C LEU A 572 43.03 18.16 14.45
N CYS A 573 43.04 17.92 15.76
CA CYS A 573 42.60 18.92 16.74
C CYS A 573 43.41 20.22 16.67
N GLU A 574 44.73 20.14 16.46
CA GLU A 574 45.60 21.31 16.34
C GLU A 574 45.29 22.08 15.06
N LEU A 575 45.20 21.40 13.93
CA LEU A 575 44.89 22.02 12.63
C LEU A 575 43.51 22.68 12.61
N LEU A 576 42.52 22.06 13.26
CA LEU A 576 41.14 22.58 13.33
C LEU A 576 40.94 23.64 14.43
N GLY A 577 41.97 23.93 15.24
CA GLY A 577 41.86 24.87 16.38
C GLY A 577 40.87 24.42 17.46
N VAL A 578 40.66 23.10 17.61
CA VAL A 578 39.70 22.51 18.56
C VAL A 578 40.42 21.96 19.78
N GLN A 579 39.85 22.13 20.97
CA GLN A 579 40.46 21.63 22.21
C GLN A 579 40.70 20.12 22.17
N LYS A 580 41.94 19.69 22.45
CA LYS A 580 42.32 18.27 22.52
C LYS A 580 41.54 17.55 23.62
N PRO A 581 40.84 16.44 23.32
CA PRO A 581 40.15 15.68 24.35
C PRO A 581 41.13 14.97 25.30
N THR A 582 41.04 15.29 26.59
CA THR A 582 41.86 14.71 27.66
C THR A 582 41.23 13.43 28.21
N LEU A 583 42.06 12.42 28.48
CA LEU A 583 41.62 11.19 29.16
C LEU A 583 41.30 11.52 30.61
N VAL A 584 40.03 11.37 31.00
CA VAL A 584 39.66 11.34 32.42
C VAL A 584 40.14 10.01 32.99
N VAL A 585 41.30 10.01 33.64
CA VAL A 585 41.79 8.86 34.39
C VAL A 585 40.82 8.65 35.54
N LYS A 586 40.03 7.58 35.49
CA LYS A 586 39.28 7.12 36.66
C LYS A 586 40.29 6.69 37.70
N HIS A 587 40.49 7.49 38.75
CA HIS A 587 41.08 7.00 39.99
C HIS A 587 40.18 5.87 40.50
N VAL A 588 40.64 4.63 40.33
CA VAL A 588 40.07 3.50 41.05
C VAL A 588 40.48 3.67 42.50
N ASP A 589 39.60 4.30 43.27
CA ASP A 589 39.78 4.52 44.70
C ASP A 589 39.61 3.17 45.41
N MET A 590 40.67 2.35 45.43
CA MET A 590 40.71 1.00 46.03
C MET A 590 40.27 0.98 47.50
N GLY A 591 40.27 2.13 48.19
CA GLY A 591 39.83 2.26 49.58
C GLY A 591 38.32 2.07 49.79
N LYS A 592 37.47 2.34 48.80
CA LYS A 592 36.00 2.17 48.93
C LYS A 592 35.54 0.73 48.73
N THR A 593 36.20 -0.02 47.86
CA THR A 593 35.86 -1.44 47.59
C THR A 593 36.23 -2.35 48.77
N LEU A 594 37.33 -2.04 49.47
CA LEU A 594 37.74 -2.76 50.69
C LEU A 594 36.78 -2.52 51.87
N LYS A 595 36.32 -1.28 52.08
CA LYS A 595 35.30 -0.98 53.11
C LYS A 595 33.96 -1.66 52.83
N ALA A 596 33.50 -1.70 51.57
CA ALA A 596 32.26 -2.36 51.22
C ALA A 596 32.32 -3.89 51.43
N ASN A 597 33.47 -4.52 51.13
CA ASN A 597 33.66 -5.95 51.34
C ASN A 597 33.86 -6.31 52.83
N LEU A 598 34.51 -5.47 53.63
CA LEU A 598 34.65 -5.69 55.09
C LEU A 598 33.32 -5.58 55.82
N VAL A 599 32.43 -4.66 55.42
CA VAL A 599 31.08 -4.54 55.99
C VAL A 599 30.21 -5.75 55.59
N ALA A 600 30.36 -6.28 54.38
CA ALA A 600 29.65 -7.47 53.93
C ALA A 600 30.11 -8.78 54.60
N ILE A 601 31.37 -8.85 55.03
CA ILE A 601 31.92 -10.00 55.77
C ILE A 601 31.50 -9.93 57.25
N ALA A 602 31.49 -8.74 57.87
CA ALA A 602 31.03 -8.57 59.24
C ALA A 602 29.53 -8.91 59.45
N ALA A 603 28.71 -8.80 58.39
CA ALA A 603 27.30 -9.17 58.40
C ALA A 603 27.01 -10.67 58.14
N ARG A 604 28.04 -11.50 57.92
CA ARG A 604 27.92 -12.92 57.51
C ARG A 604 28.79 -13.88 58.33
N THR A 605 28.89 -13.65 59.62
CA THR A 605 29.41 -14.65 60.57
C THR A 605 28.50 -14.67 61.80
N PRO A 606 28.23 -15.87 62.35
CA PRO A 606 26.92 -16.31 62.82
C PRO A 606 26.39 -15.63 64.07
#